data_AF-A0A2S2DKZ5-F1
#
_entry.id   AF-A0A2S2DKZ5-F1
#
_cell.length_a   1.000
_cell.length_b   1.000
_cell.length_c   1.000
_cell.angle_alpha   90.00
_cell.angle_beta   90.00
_cell.angle_gamma   90.00
#
_symmetry.space_group_name_H-M   'P 1'
#
loop_
_entity.id
_entity.type
_entity.pdbx_description
1 polymer ?
#
loop_
_entity_poly.entity_id
_entity_poly.type
_entity_poly.pdbx_seq_one_letter_code
_entity_poly.pdbx_strand_id
1 'polypeptide(L)'
;MKRHPTQQHPSAVPALGRVMMAILFIFSGIGKVVDPAHTIEEIRAAGLPFAHLGLAIAIGLGFGGGAMLALGIRTRMVATVLALYCVVAGLIFHNPAGGIPQLVHLIKNFAIAGGLLQVAAFGAGSYALDLRRSMNQRPAGPGG
;
A
#
# COMPACT_ATOMS: atom_id res chain seq x y z
N MET A 1 21.49 -25.98 25.37
CA MET A 1 21.00 -24.59 25.51
C MET A 1 19.65 -24.47 24.79
N LYS A 2 18.54 -24.61 25.53
CA LYS A 2 17.17 -24.55 24.97
C LYS A 2 16.82 -23.08 24.75
N ARG A 3 16.60 -22.64 23.50
CA ARG A 3 16.11 -21.30 23.21
C ARG A 3 14.73 -21.17 23.83
N HIS A 4 14.54 -20.31 24.83
CA HIS A 4 13.22 -19.92 25.28
C HIS A 4 12.54 -19.19 24.11
N PRO A 5 11.43 -19.72 23.55
CA PRO A 5 10.64 -18.95 22.62
C PRO A 5 10.06 -17.78 23.43
N THR A 6 10.49 -16.56 23.10
CA THR A 6 9.81 -15.36 23.59
C THR A 6 8.37 -15.45 23.11
N GLN A 7 7.44 -15.63 24.06
CA GLN A 7 6.00 -15.60 23.83
C GLN A 7 5.64 -14.18 23.36
N GLN A 8 5.73 -13.93 22.06
CA GLN A 8 5.32 -12.65 21.50
C GLN A 8 3.80 -12.60 21.46
N HIS A 9 3.20 -11.76 22.31
CA HIS A 9 1.78 -11.47 22.25
C HIS A 9 1.41 -10.93 20.86
N PRO A 10 0.28 -11.34 20.27
CA PRO A 10 -0.19 -10.77 19.01
C PRO A 10 -0.34 -9.25 19.16
N SER A 11 0.44 -8.49 18.38
CA SER A 11 0.46 -7.03 18.43
C SER A 11 -0.41 -6.45 17.32
N ALA A 12 -1.29 -5.51 17.69
CA ALA A 12 -2.16 -4.82 16.74
C ALA A 12 -1.43 -3.69 15.98
N VAL A 13 -0.26 -3.26 16.47
CA VAL A 13 0.48 -2.11 15.96
C VAL A 13 0.83 -2.24 14.47
N PRO A 14 1.37 -3.37 13.97
CA PRO A 14 1.66 -3.50 12.54
C PRO A 14 0.41 -3.46 11.66
N ALA A 15 -0.72 -3.95 12.17
CA ALA A 15 -1.99 -3.94 11.44
C ALA A 15 -2.56 -2.53 11.37
N LEU A 16 -2.54 -1.79 12.49
CA LEU A 16 -2.94 -0.40 12.53
C LEU A 16 -2.10 0.45 11.58
N GLY A 17 -0.78 0.28 11.58
CA GLY A 17 0.13 0.97 10.65
C GLY A 17 -0.22 0.71 9.18
N ARG A 18 -0.52 -0.53 8.82
CA ARG A 18 -0.97 -0.85 7.45
C ARG A 18 -2.30 -0.20 7.10
N VAL A 19 -3.27 -0.22 8.00
CA VAL A 19 -4.58 0.40 7.77
C VAL A 19 -4.42 1.91 7.59
N MET A 20 -3.61 2.57 8.43
CA MET A 20 -3.32 4.00 8.29
C MET A 20 -2.68 4.35 6.94
N MET A 21 -1.72 3.53 6.48
CA MET A 21 -1.15 3.70 5.14
C MET A 21 -2.18 3.45 4.04
N ALA A 22 -3.01 2.41 4.18
CA ALA A 22 -4.02 2.03 3.20
C ALA A 22 -5.13 3.07 3.02
N ILE A 23 -5.53 3.77 4.09
CA ILE A 23 -6.59 4.80 4.06
C ILE A 23 -6.32 5.82 2.95
N LEU A 24 -5.08 6.30 2.82
CA LEU A 24 -4.75 7.29 1.80
C LEU A 24 -4.96 6.78 0.38
N PHE A 25 -4.58 5.52 0.12
CA PHE A 25 -4.79 4.90 -1.19
C PHE A 25 -6.28 4.69 -1.50
N ILE A 26 -7.06 4.23 -0.51
CA ILE A 26 -8.49 3.99 -0.66
C ILE A 26 -9.22 5.29 -0.97
N PHE A 27 -9.00 6.36 -0.19
CA PHE A 27 -9.61 7.66 -0.44
C PHE A 27 -9.19 8.25 -1.77
N SER A 28 -7.90 8.16 -2.12
CA SER A 28 -7.42 8.61 -3.44
C SER A 28 -8.05 7.83 -4.59
N GLY A 29 -8.25 6.52 -4.43
CA GLY A 29 -8.88 5.65 -5.40
C GLY A 29 -10.37 5.95 -5.58
N ILE A 30 -11.11 6.17 -4.48
CA ILE A 30 -12.52 6.58 -4.52
C ILE A 30 -12.67 7.90 -5.29
N GLY A 31 -11.82 8.89 -5.00
CA GLY A 31 -11.86 10.17 -5.73
C GLY A 31 -11.73 9.99 -7.24
N LYS A 32 -10.86 9.07 -7.69
CA LYS A 32 -10.65 8.75 -9.11
C LYS A 32 -11.82 8.00 -9.76
N VAL A 33 -12.62 7.28 -8.96
CA VAL A 33 -13.83 6.60 -9.43
C VAL A 33 -14.99 7.59 -9.52
N VAL A 34 -15.09 8.52 -8.57
CA VAL A 34 -16.15 9.55 -8.52
C VAL A 34 -15.93 10.61 -9.59
N ASP A 35 -14.69 11.05 -9.81
CA ASP A 35 -14.32 12.03 -10.83
C ASP A 35 -13.17 11.51 -11.72
N PRO A 36 -13.49 10.60 -12.66
CA PRO A 36 -12.50 10.08 -13.59
C PRO A 36 -12.05 11.13 -14.61
N ALA A 37 -12.89 12.11 -14.93
CA ALA A 37 -12.61 13.15 -15.91
C ALA A 37 -11.46 14.05 -15.45
N HIS A 38 -11.53 14.55 -14.21
CA HIS A 38 -10.45 15.34 -13.61
C HIS A 38 -9.12 14.59 -13.62
N THR A 39 -9.13 13.32 -13.23
CA THR A 39 -7.90 12.51 -13.20
C THR A 39 -7.32 12.29 -14.60
N ILE A 40 -8.16 12.12 -15.63
CA ILE A 40 -7.71 12.01 -17.02
C ILE A 40 -7.03 13.31 -17.47
N GLU A 41 -7.58 14.46 -17.10
CA GLU A 41 -6.99 15.77 -17.41
C GLU A 41 -5.63 15.93 -16.71
N GLU A 42 -5.52 15.56 -15.43
CA GLU A 42 -4.23 15.56 -14.70
C GLU A 42 -3.18 14.68 -15.38
N ILE A 43 -3.56 13.46 -15.82
CA ILE A 43 -2.65 12.52 -16.50
C ILE A 43 -2.19 13.10 -17.85
N ARG A 44 -3.11 13.73 -18.60
CA ARG A 44 -2.76 14.39 -19.88
C ARG A 44 -1.85 15.60 -19.64
N ALA A 45 -2.12 16.40 -18.62
CA ALA A 45 -1.30 17.55 -18.25
C ALA A 45 0.12 17.14 -17.83
N ALA A 46 0.28 15.95 -17.24
CA ALA A 46 1.58 15.36 -16.94
C ALA A 46 2.34 14.83 -18.17
N GLY A 47 1.77 14.91 -19.38
CA GLY A 47 2.39 14.49 -20.63
C GLY A 47 2.43 12.97 -20.83
N LEU A 48 1.67 12.19 -20.05
CA LEU A 48 1.64 10.74 -20.14
C LEU A 48 0.74 10.26 -21.30
N PRO A 49 1.20 9.29 -22.11
CA PRO A 49 0.36 8.65 -23.11
C PRO A 49 -0.69 7.75 -22.43
N PHE A 50 -1.77 7.43 -23.15
CA PHE A 50 -2.81 6.49 -22.71
C PHE A 50 -3.48 6.85 -21.36
N ALA A 51 -4.02 8.06 -21.26
CA ALA A 51 -4.61 8.57 -20.00
C ALA A 51 -5.66 7.64 -19.35
N HIS A 52 -6.49 6.95 -20.15
CA HIS A 52 -7.47 5.98 -19.64
C HIS A 52 -6.82 4.75 -19.00
N LEU A 53 -5.70 4.28 -19.54
CA LEU A 53 -4.93 3.18 -18.94
C LEU A 53 -4.27 3.64 -17.64
N GLY A 54 -3.72 4.85 -17.63
CA GLY A 54 -3.17 5.48 -16.42
C GLY A 54 -4.21 5.58 -15.30
N LEU A 55 -5.44 6.02 -15.63
CA LEU A 55 -6.56 6.06 -14.69
C LEU A 55 -6.89 4.67 -14.15
N ALA A 56 -7.01 3.66 -15.02
CA ALA A 56 -7.31 2.29 -14.61
C ALA A 56 -6.25 1.72 -13.65
N ILE A 57 -4.97 1.97 -13.92
CA ILE A 57 -3.87 1.59 -13.03
C ILE A 57 -3.98 2.34 -11.69
N ALA A 58 -4.23 3.65 -11.73
CA ALA A 58 -4.34 4.47 -10.52
C ALA A 58 -5.52 4.05 -9.63
N ILE A 59 -6.67 3.69 -10.20
CA ILE A 59 -7.81 3.13 -9.47
C ILE A 59 -7.47 1.74 -8.93
N GLY A 60 -6.91 0.86 -9.75
CA GLY A 60 -6.57 -0.50 -9.36
C GLY A 60 -5.57 -0.55 -8.20
N LEU A 61 -4.52 0.26 -8.27
CA LEU A 61 -3.51 0.36 -7.21
C LEU A 61 -4.02 1.15 -6.01
N GLY A 62 -4.66 2.30 -6.22
CA GLY A 62 -5.19 3.12 -5.13
C GLY A 62 -6.29 2.38 -4.34
N PHE A 63 -7.39 2.06 -5.00
CA PHE A 63 -8.52 1.43 -4.33
C PHE A 63 -8.25 -0.07 -4.04
N GLY A 64 -7.92 -0.84 -5.09
CA GLY A 64 -7.72 -2.29 -4.96
C GLY A 64 -6.50 -2.65 -4.13
N GLY A 65 -5.34 -2.05 -4.44
CA GLY A 65 -4.11 -2.25 -3.68
C GLY A 65 -4.23 -1.77 -2.24
N GLY A 66 -4.84 -0.61 -2.00
CA GLY A 66 -5.14 -0.11 -0.65
C GLY A 66 -5.99 -1.07 0.17
N ALA A 67 -7.08 -1.60 -0.41
CA ALA A 67 -7.94 -2.58 0.25
C ALA A 67 -7.18 -3.87 0.59
N MET A 68 -6.39 -4.41 -0.36
CA MET A 68 -5.58 -5.61 -0.12
C MET A 68 -4.54 -5.39 0.99
N LEU A 69 -3.90 -4.21 1.04
CA LEU A 69 -2.96 -3.85 2.10
C LEU A 69 -3.63 -3.79 3.47
N ALA A 70 -4.81 -3.16 3.56
CA ALA A 70 -5.58 -3.07 4.80
C ALA A 70 -5.99 -4.45 5.32
N LEU A 71 -6.48 -5.33 4.44
CA LEU A 71 -6.87 -6.70 4.76
C LEU A 71 -5.67 -7.63 5.03
N GLY A 72 -4.45 -7.20 4.69
CA GLY A 72 -3.25 -8.01 4.82
C GLY A 72 -3.26 -9.22 3.89
N ILE A 73 -3.61 -9.00 2.62
CA ILE A 73 -3.61 -10.01 1.55
C ILE A 73 -2.40 -9.77 0.64
N ARG A 74 -1.57 -10.80 0.43
CA ARG A 74 -0.29 -10.73 -0.29
C ARG A 74 0.54 -9.52 0.14
N THR A 75 0.59 -9.28 1.44
CA THR A 75 0.98 -8.01 2.06
C THR A 75 2.33 -7.49 1.58
N ARG A 76 3.34 -8.38 1.48
CA ARG A 76 4.68 -8.00 1.01
C ARG A 76 4.67 -7.53 -0.43
N MET A 77 4.05 -8.30 -1.33
CA MET A 77 3.96 -7.96 -2.75
C MET A 77 3.18 -6.66 -2.96
N VAL A 78 2.01 -6.53 -2.31
CA VAL A 78 1.17 -5.34 -2.41
C VAL A 78 1.91 -4.11 -1.89
N ALA A 79 2.58 -4.21 -0.74
CA ALA A 79 3.35 -3.11 -0.18
C ALA A 79 4.49 -2.67 -1.11
N THR A 80 5.22 -3.61 -1.72
CA THR A 80 6.28 -3.28 -2.69
C THR A 80 5.73 -2.55 -3.92
N VAL A 81 4.62 -3.04 -4.49
CA VAL A 81 4.00 -2.40 -5.66
C VAL A 81 3.48 -1.01 -5.32
N LEU A 82 2.82 -0.85 -4.17
CA LEU A 82 2.32 0.46 -3.72
C LEU A 82 3.46 1.44 -3.39
N ALA A 83 4.58 0.96 -2.86
CA ALA A 83 5.75 1.79 -2.61
C ALA A 83 6.30 2.36 -3.93
N LEU A 84 6.46 1.50 -4.94
CA LEU A 84 6.88 1.94 -6.28
C LEU A 84 5.89 2.92 -6.89
N TYR A 85 4.59 2.63 -6.78
CA TYR A 85 3.53 3.52 -7.24
C TYR A 85 3.60 4.90 -6.57
N CYS A 86 3.82 4.99 -5.27
CA CYS A 86 3.99 6.26 -4.57
C CYS A 86 5.19 7.05 -5.09
N VAL A 87 6.35 6.41 -5.28
CA VAL A 87 7.55 7.07 -5.80
C VAL A 87 7.29 7.62 -7.20
N VAL A 88 6.74 6.78 -8.10
CA VAL A 88 6.44 7.16 -9.48
C VAL A 88 5.39 8.27 -9.54
N ALA A 89 4.28 8.12 -8.82
CA ALA A 89 3.22 9.14 -8.80
C ALA A 89 3.72 10.47 -8.21
N GLY A 90 4.52 10.41 -7.13
CA GLY A 90 5.14 11.60 -6.55
C GLY A 90 5.98 12.37 -7.57
N LEU A 91 6.89 11.67 -8.26
CA LEU A 91 7.81 12.28 -9.23
C LEU A 91 7.11 12.83 -10.47
N ILE A 92 6.02 12.19 -10.91
CA ILE A 92 5.27 12.62 -12.11
C ILE A 92 4.35 13.80 -11.80
N PHE A 93 3.58 13.73 -10.72
CA PHE A 93 2.47 14.66 -10.47
C PHE A 93 2.82 15.82 -9.53
N HIS A 94 3.96 15.77 -8.82
CA HIS A 94 4.31 16.77 -7.82
C HIS A 94 5.70 17.38 -8.06
N ASN A 95 5.75 18.40 -8.91
CA ASN A 95 6.99 19.14 -9.20
C ASN A 95 7.34 20.11 -8.05
N PRO A 96 8.49 19.93 -7.36
CA PRO A 96 8.88 20.79 -6.24
C PRO A 96 9.10 22.26 -6.63
N ALA A 97 9.34 22.56 -7.91
CA ALA A 97 9.43 23.93 -8.42
C ALA A 97 8.09 24.68 -8.39
N GLY A 98 6.96 23.96 -8.26
CA GLY A 98 5.62 24.52 -8.09
C GLY A 98 5.34 25.11 -6.69
N GLY A 99 6.36 25.18 -5.82
CA GLY A 99 6.27 25.75 -4.49
C GLY A 99 6.04 24.72 -3.38
N ILE A 100 5.93 25.22 -2.14
CA ILE A 100 5.82 24.40 -0.93
C ILE A 100 4.67 23.36 -0.97
N PRO A 101 3.46 23.67 -1.47
CA PRO A 101 2.39 22.68 -1.52
C PRO A 101 2.74 21.44 -2.36
N GLN A 102 3.39 21.63 -3.51
CA GLN A 102 3.82 20.52 -4.37
C GLN A 102 4.95 19.73 -3.73
N LEU A 103 5.93 20.41 -3.12
CA LEU A 103 7.00 19.75 -2.38
C LEU A 103 6.44 18.88 -1.23
N VAL A 104 5.45 19.36 -0.49
CA VAL A 104 4.81 18.59 0.58
C VAL A 104 4.12 17.34 0.03
N HIS A 105 3.43 17.43 -1.11
CA HIS A 105 2.81 16.26 -1.74
C HIS A 105 3.82 15.24 -2.25
N LEU A 106 4.95 15.69 -2.79
CA LEU A 106 6.07 14.82 -3.17
C LEU A 106 6.64 14.09 -1.95
N ILE A 107 7.03 14.84 -0.91
CA ILE A 107 7.61 14.28 0.32
C ILE A 107 6.64 13.32 0.99
N LYS A 108 5.34 13.63 1.02
CA LYS A 108 4.28 12.75 1.52
C LYS A 108 4.32 11.39 0.82
N ASN A 109 4.40 11.36 -0.51
CA ASN A 109 4.47 10.10 -1.26
C ASN A 109 5.74 9.29 -0.92
N PHE A 110 6.88 9.94 -0.78
CA PHE A 110 8.13 9.29 -0.37
C PHE A 110 8.05 8.72 1.05
N ALA A 111 7.46 9.46 1.99
CA ALA A 111 7.27 9.00 3.37
C ALA A 111 6.36 7.76 3.42
N ILE A 112 5.27 7.75 2.63
CA ILE A 112 4.37 6.60 2.53
C ILE A 112 5.10 5.41 1.89
N ALA A 113 5.87 5.63 0.82
CA ALA A 113 6.68 4.57 0.21
C ALA A 113 7.67 3.97 1.22
N GLY A 114 8.32 4.79 2.05
CA GLY A 114 9.19 4.33 3.13
C GLY A 114 8.45 3.45 4.14
N GLY A 115 7.26 3.86 4.59
CA GLY A 115 6.42 3.05 5.47
C GLY A 115 6.00 1.73 4.85
N LEU A 116 5.66 1.72 3.56
CA LEU A 116 5.32 0.51 2.82
C LEU A 116 6.51 -0.42 2.64
N LEU A 117 7.72 0.11 2.42
CA LEU A 117 8.95 -0.70 2.39
C LEU A 117 9.21 -1.39 3.74
N GLN A 118 8.90 -0.73 4.86
CA GLN A 118 8.95 -1.38 6.17
C GLN A 118 7.95 -2.55 6.26
N VAL A 119 6.74 -2.38 5.74
CA VAL A 119 5.74 -3.47 5.66
C VAL A 119 6.22 -4.60 4.73
N ALA A 120 6.85 -4.27 3.60
CA ALA A 120 7.42 -5.26 2.70
C ALA A 120 8.54 -6.09 3.36
N ALA A 121 9.43 -5.41 4.09
CA ALA A 121 10.55 -6.04 4.80
C ALA A 121 10.06 -6.94 5.95
N PHE A 122 9.24 -6.39 6.86
CA PHE A 122 8.85 -7.08 8.10
C PHE A 122 7.57 -7.91 7.99
N GLY A 123 6.80 -7.75 6.91
CA GLY A 123 5.62 -8.55 6.62
C GLY A 123 4.34 -8.08 7.34
N ALA A 124 3.35 -8.98 7.35
CA ALA A 124 1.95 -8.64 7.65
C ALA A 124 1.56 -8.65 9.13
N GLY A 125 2.46 -9.01 10.05
CA GLY A 125 2.13 -9.11 11.48
C GLY A 125 0.94 -10.05 11.79
N SER A 126 0.48 -10.03 13.05
CA SER A 126 -0.44 -11.01 13.63
C SER A 126 -1.90 -10.96 13.14
N TYR A 127 -2.36 -9.81 12.62
CA TYR A 127 -3.76 -9.60 12.21
C TYR A 127 -3.94 -9.54 10.70
N ALA A 128 -3.17 -10.32 9.94
CA ALA A 128 -3.29 -10.40 8.48
C ALA A 128 -3.99 -11.68 8.02
N LEU A 129 -4.79 -11.58 6.96
CA LEU A 129 -5.42 -12.76 6.34
C LEU A 129 -4.39 -13.74 5.77
N ASP A 130 -3.24 -13.25 5.30
CA ASP A 130 -2.11 -14.08 4.88
C ASP A 130 -1.68 -15.06 5.98
N LEU A 131 -1.64 -14.62 7.24
CA LEU A 131 -1.23 -15.44 8.38
C LEU A 131 -2.29 -16.47 8.75
N ARG A 132 -3.58 -16.11 8.66
CA ARG A 132 -4.69 -17.05 8.91
C ARG A 132 -4.65 -18.21 7.90
N ARG A 133 -4.29 -17.94 6.65
CA ARG A 133 -4.15 -18.98 5.61
C ARG A 133 -2.95 -19.90 5.87
N SER A 134 -1.80 -19.39 6.31
CA SER A 134 -0.65 -20.24 6.65
C SER A 134 -0.89 -21.14 7.87
N MET A 135 -1.68 -20.67 8.85
CA MET A 135 -2.03 -21.48 10.02
C MET A 135 -2.99 -22.62 9.66
N ASN A 136 -3.97 -22.37 8.78
CA ASN A 136 -4.95 -23.37 8.34
C ASN A 136 -4.37 -24.45 7.41
N GLN A 137 -3.15 -24.25 6.89
CA GLN A 137 -2.45 -25.18 6.01
C GLN A 137 -1.43 -26.07 6.73
N ARG A 138 -1.26 -25.93 8.05
CA ARG A 138 -0.48 -26.90 8.81
C ARG A 138 -1.29 -28.20 8.86
N PRO A 139 -0.81 -29.32 8.26
CA PRO A 139 -1.47 -30.60 8.43
C PRO A 139 -1.56 -30.90 9.92
N ALA A 140 -2.71 -31.40 10.37
CA ALA A 140 -2.83 -31.93 11.72
C ALA A 140 -1.68 -32.92 11.89
N GLY A 141 -0.70 -32.59 12.73
CA GLY A 141 0.38 -33.53 13.06
C GLY A 141 -0.27 -34.83 13.56
N PRO A 142 0.32 -36.00 13.28
CA PRO A 142 -0.23 -37.26 13.75
C PRO A 142 -0.38 -37.18 15.27
N GLY A 143 -1.62 -37.11 15.74
CA GLY A 143 -1.95 -37.14 17.16
C GLY A 143 -1.87 -38.59 17.66
N GLY A 144 -1.18 -38.78 18.77
CA GLY A 144 -0.96 -40.05 19.46
C GLY A 144 0.17 -39.91 20.46
#